data_AF-A0A8H7CUB0-F1
#
_entry.id   AF-A0A8H7CUB0-F1
#
_cell.length_a   1.000
_cell.length_b   1.000
_cell.length_c   1.000
_cell.angle_alpha   90.00
_cell.angle_beta   90.00
_cell.angle_gamma   90.00
#
_symmetry.space_group_name_H-M   'P 1'
#
loop_
_entity.id
_entity.type
_entity.pdbx_description
1 polymer ?
#
loop_
_entity_poly.entity_id
_entity_poly.type
_entity_poly.pdbx_seq_one_letter_code
_entity_poly.pdbx_strand_id
1 'polypeptide(L)'
;MSILLRSGFISNLTRGTIAEPSPTAFLTVNDAQRRIWAELKYRNDLPVLHHMEIISKPSKRVFMDLAEIRRLCTGRRAQNIKPLGMGEIIVVRTDDAENEWLEAREAVQMKLSGEVICRAQ
;
A
#
# COMPACT_ATOMS: atom_id res chain seq x y z
N MET A 1 -0.41 4.87 2.43
CA MET A 1 0.00 4.55 3.82
C MET A 1 -1.15 4.02 4.67
N SER A 2 -2.36 4.59 4.55
CA SER A 2 -3.57 4.09 5.25
C SER A 2 -3.87 2.61 5.01
N ILE A 3 -3.63 2.10 3.80
CA ILE A 3 -3.78 0.66 3.49
C ILE A 3 -2.89 -0.20 4.39
N LEU A 4 -1.61 0.16 4.58
CA LEU A 4 -0.71 -0.61 5.43
C LEU A 4 -1.18 -0.65 6.90
N LEU A 5 -1.77 0.44 7.38
CA LEU A 5 -2.37 0.50 8.72
C LEU A 5 -3.62 -0.39 8.80
N ARG A 6 -4.55 -0.28 7.83
CA ARG A 6 -5.78 -1.09 7.78
C ARG A 6 -5.49 -2.59 7.65
N SER A 7 -4.48 -2.95 6.87
CA SER A 7 -4.00 -4.34 6.71
C SER A 7 -3.16 -4.83 7.89
N GLY A 8 -2.83 -3.96 8.85
CA GLY A 8 -2.17 -4.33 10.11
C GLY A 8 -0.65 -4.52 10.04
N PHE A 9 0.01 -4.01 9.00
CA PHE A 9 1.47 -4.03 8.82
C PHE A 9 2.21 -3.02 9.70
N ILE A 10 1.58 -1.88 9.97
CA ILE A 10 2.08 -0.82 10.86
C ILE A 10 1.12 -0.65 12.05
N SER A 11 1.64 -0.23 13.20
CA SER A 11 0.82 -0.05 14.42
C SER A 11 0.14 1.31 14.45
N ASN A 12 0.81 2.35 13.94
CA ASN A 12 0.33 3.72 14.01
C ASN A 12 0.80 4.56 12.82
N LEU A 13 0.04 5.61 12.50
CA LEU A 13 0.33 6.59 11.48
C LEU A 13 0.02 7.99 12.01
N THR A 14 1.05 8.81 12.20
CA THR A 14 0.90 10.16 12.78
C THR A 14 1.52 11.20 11.85
N ARG A 15 0.82 12.33 11.67
CA ARG A 15 1.38 13.50 10.99
C ARG A 15 2.22 14.31 11.98
N GLY A 16 3.39 14.77 11.56
CA GLY A 16 4.32 15.47 12.43
C GLY A 16 5.33 16.34 11.69
N THR A 17 6.34 16.79 12.40
CA THR A 17 7.45 17.57 11.85
C THR A 17 8.67 16.69 11.65
N ILE A 18 9.79 17.28 11.22
CA ILE A 18 11.09 16.60 11.20
C ILE A 18 11.51 16.13 12.61
N ALA A 19 11.11 16.87 13.65
CA ALA A 19 11.54 16.60 15.02
C ALA A 19 10.65 15.58 15.74
N GLU A 20 9.33 15.63 15.52
CA GLU A 20 8.39 14.83 16.33
C GLU A 20 7.08 14.50 15.60
N PRO A 21 6.40 13.40 15.98
CA PRO A 21 5.07 13.04 15.51
C PRO A 21 3.97 13.90 16.19
N SER A 22 3.94 15.20 15.89
CA SER A 22 3.01 16.17 16.46
C SER A 22 1.98 16.68 15.44
N PRO A 23 0.70 16.26 15.52
CA PRO A 23 -0.34 16.70 14.59
C PRO A 23 -0.63 18.20 14.64
N THR A 24 -0.51 18.81 15.83
CA THR A 24 -0.71 20.25 16.00
C THR A 24 0.40 21.05 15.33
N ALA A 25 1.65 20.66 15.52
CA ALA A 25 2.80 21.30 14.87
C ALA A 25 2.79 21.08 13.34
N PHE A 26 2.31 19.93 12.85
CA PHE A 26 2.19 19.66 11.41
C PHE A 26 1.38 20.73 10.66
N LEU A 27 0.33 21.27 11.28
CA LEU A 27 -0.56 22.25 10.66
C LEU A 27 0.09 23.63 10.53
N THR A 28 1.03 23.97 11.41
CA THR A 28 1.63 25.31 11.49
C THR A 28 2.96 25.44 10.76
N VAL A 29 3.69 24.33 10.58
CA VAL A 29 4.98 24.34 9.88
C VAL A 29 4.81 24.41 8.35
N ASN A 30 5.88 24.85 7.68
CA ASN A 30 5.95 24.83 6.22
C ASN A 30 5.97 23.40 5.65
N ASP A 31 5.68 23.26 4.36
CA ASP A 31 5.59 21.95 3.70
C ASP A 31 6.91 21.15 3.76
N ALA A 32 8.07 21.82 3.70
CA ALA A 32 9.36 21.16 3.77
C ALA A 32 9.62 20.48 5.14
N GLN A 33 8.99 20.98 6.20
CA GLN A 33 9.08 20.44 7.56
C GLN A 33 8.05 19.35 7.87
N ARG A 34 7.00 19.20 7.05
CA ARG A 34 5.95 18.20 7.26
C ARG A 34 6.49 16.78 7.05
N ARG A 35 6.13 15.86 7.94
CA ARG A 35 6.49 14.44 7.89
C ARG A 35 5.28 13.56 8.20
N ILE A 36 5.33 12.35 7.67
CA ILE A 36 4.44 11.26 8.05
C ILE A 36 5.29 10.27 8.83
N TRP A 37 4.95 10.08 10.10
CA TRP A 37 5.57 9.11 11.00
C TRP A 37 4.75 7.84 10.98
N ALA A 38 5.40 6.71 10.75
CA ALA A 38 4.77 5.40 10.81
C ALA A 38 5.52 4.54 11.84
N GLU A 39 4.78 3.91 12.73
CA GLU A 39 5.34 2.99 13.71
C GLU A 39 5.28 1.56 13.16
N LEU A 40 6.45 0.92 13.11
CA LEU A 40 6.56 -0.45 12.63
C LEU A 40 6.05 -1.41 13.70
N LYS A 41 5.34 -2.46 13.26
CA LYS A 41 4.77 -3.46 14.14
C LYS A 41 5.69 -4.68 14.22
N TYR A 42 5.89 -5.20 15.42
CA TYR A 42 6.68 -6.40 15.69
C TYR A 42 5.86 -7.40 16.50
N ARG A 43 6.10 -8.70 16.29
CA ARG A 43 5.48 -9.78 17.06
C ARG A 43 6.46 -10.94 17.15
N ASN A 44 6.65 -11.50 18.35
CA ASN A 44 7.59 -12.60 18.59
C ASN A 44 9.00 -12.29 18.05
N ASP A 45 9.48 -11.08 18.31
CA ASP A 45 10.77 -10.56 17.85
C ASP A 45 10.97 -10.54 16.32
N LEU A 46 9.87 -10.62 15.56
CA LEU A 46 9.87 -10.55 14.10
C LEU A 46 9.05 -9.34 13.60
N PRO A 47 9.50 -8.62 12.56
CA PRO A 47 8.75 -7.50 12.00
C PRO A 47 7.51 -8.00 11.27
N VAL A 48 6.34 -7.40 11.49
CA VAL A 48 5.12 -7.79 10.75
C VAL A 48 5.20 -7.38 9.28
N LEU A 49 5.84 -6.26 8.98
CA LEU A 49 6.20 -5.88 7.61
C LEU A 49 7.63 -6.37 7.34
N HIS A 50 7.74 -7.59 6.83
CA HIS A 50 9.00 -8.24 6.49
C HIS A 50 9.58 -7.77 5.15
N HIS A 51 8.73 -7.53 4.16
CA HIS A 51 9.16 -7.20 2.81
C HIS A 51 8.18 -6.26 2.10
N MET A 52 8.71 -5.31 1.35
CA MET A 52 7.90 -4.43 0.50
C MET A 52 8.64 -4.21 -0.82
N GLU A 53 7.96 -4.45 -1.93
CA GLU A 53 8.54 -4.36 -3.28
C GLU A 53 7.65 -3.49 -4.18
N ILE A 54 8.28 -2.56 -4.90
CA ILE A 54 7.60 -1.76 -5.93
C ILE A 54 7.39 -2.59 -7.20
N ILE A 55 6.15 -2.62 -7.68
CA ILE A 55 5.75 -3.32 -8.90
C ILE A 55 5.75 -2.34 -10.08
N SER A 56 4.99 -1.24 -9.95
CA SER A 56 4.93 -0.19 -10.96
C SER A 56 6.02 0.85 -10.71
N LYS A 57 7.03 0.87 -11.58
CA LYS A 57 8.15 1.82 -11.51
C LYS A 57 7.87 3.01 -12.44
N PRO A 58 8.43 4.21 -12.17
CA PRO A 58 8.26 5.35 -13.09
C PRO A 58 8.70 5.05 -14.53
N SER A 59 9.76 4.25 -14.71
CA SER A 59 10.26 3.81 -16.02
C SER A 59 9.42 2.74 -16.70
N LYS A 60 8.58 2.03 -15.94
CA LYS A 60 7.74 0.94 -16.44
C LYS A 60 6.52 0.80 -15.54
N ARG A 61 5.46 1.50 -15.94
CA ARG A 61 4.16 1.46 -15.25
C ARG A 61 3.47 0.13 -15.53
N VAL A 62 2.79 -0.42 -14.53
CA VAL A 62 2.08 -1.71 -14.63
C VAL A 62 0.60 -1.49 -14.36
N PHE A 63 -0.20 -1.48 -15.42
CA PHE A 63 -1.66 -1.43 -15.35
C PHE A 63 -2.24 -2.82 -15.58
N MET A 64 -3.30 -3.14 -14.85
CA MET A 64 -3.98 -4.43 -14.94
C MET A 64 -5.48 -4.26 -14.99
N ASP A 65 -6.11 -5.10 -15.82
CA ASP A 65 -7.57 -5.23 -15.83
C ASP A 65 -8.09 -6.03 -14.62
N LEU A 66 -9.41 -6.07 -14.46
CA LEU A 66 -10.06 -6.78 -13.35
C LEU A 66 -9.73 -8.29 -13.35
N ALA A 67 -9.59 -8.91 -14.52
CA ALA A 67 -9.32 -10.34 -14.64
C ALA A 67 -7.86 -10.64 -14.25
N GLU A 68 -6.92 -9.77 -14.60
CA GLU A 68 -5.52 -9.81 -14.20
C GLU A 68 -5.35 -9.67 -12.70
N ILE A 69 -5.98 -8.66 -12.07
CA ILE A 69 -5.91 -8.48 -10.61
C ILE A 69 -6.53 -9.71 -9.91
N ARG A 70 -7.67 -10.21 -10.42
CA ARG A 70 -8.29 -11.44 -9.89
C ARG A 70 -7.38 -12.66 -10.03
N ARG A 71 -6.62 -12.79 -11.11
CA ARG A 71 -5.62 -13.87 -11.26
C ARG A 71 -4.58 -13.80 -10.15
N LEU A 72 -4.03 -12.62 -9.87
CA LEU A 72 -3.05 -12.44 -8.79
C LEU A 72 -3.62 -12.84 -7.42
N CYS A 73 -4.87 -12.46 -7.13
CA CYS A 73 -5.55 -12.80 -5.88
C CYS A 73 -5.91 -14.29 -5.74
N THR A 74 -6.00 -15.02 -6.86
CA THR A 74 -6.41 -16.45 -6.89
C THR A 74 -5.24 -17.40 -7.16
N GLY A 75 -4.01 -16.95 -6.95
CA GLY A 75 -2.82 -17.80 -7.06
C GLY A 75 -2.29 -17.99 -8.49
N ARG A 76 -2.76 -17.19 -9.45
CA ARG A 76 -2.32 -17.26 -10.86
C ARG A 76 -1.49 -16.05 -11.24
N ARG A 77 -0.43 -16.27 -12.01
CA ARG A 77 0.39 -15.19 -12.57
C ARG A 77 -0.43 -14.32 -13.51
N ALA A 78 -0.20 -13.01 -13.48
CA ALA A 78 -0.68 -12.06 -14.48
C ALA A 78 0.52 -11.24 -14.97
N GLN A 79 0.66 -11.12 -16.30
CA GLN A 79 1.86 -10.58 -16.93
C GLN A 79 3.13 -11.23 -16.34
N ASN A 80 4.09 -10.43 -15.88
CA ASN A 80 5.30 -10.91 -15.21
C ASN A 80 5.20 -10.94 -13.67
N ILE A 81 4.06 -10.56 -13.10
CA ILE A 81 3.89 -10.39 -11.66
C ILE A 81 3.45 -11.71 -11.02
N LYS A 82 4.18 -12.14 -9.98
CA LYS A 82 3.84 -13.35 -9.20
C LYS A 82 2.50 -13.14 -8.46
N PRO A 83 1.68 -14.18 -8.30
CA PRO A 83 0.46 -14.07 -7.52
C PRO A 83 0.75 -13.77 -6.04
N LEU A 84 -0.28 -13.35 -5.30
CA LEU A 84 -0.20 -13.12 -3.86
C LEU A 84 0.12 -14.41 -3.11
N GLY A 85 1.09 -14.32 -2.21
CA GLY A 85 1.35 -15.31 -1.18
C GLY A 85 0.40 -15.18 0.02
N MET A 86 0.52 -16.11 0.97
CA MET A 86 -0.19 -16.05 2.24
C MET A 86 0.24 -14.81 3.03
N GLY A 87 -0.73 -14.03 3.51
CA GLY A 87 -0.48 -12.80 4.27
C GLY A 87 -0.04 -11.60 3.42
N GLU A 88 0.18 -11.77 2.12
CA GLU A 88 0.56 -10.66 1.25
C GLU A 88 -0.63 -9.82 0.80
N ILE A 89 -0.33 -8.54 0.56
CA ILE A 89 -1.23 -7.60 -0.12
C ILE A 89 -0.55 -7.00 -1.34
N ILE A 90 -1.38 -6.53 -2.27
CA ILE A 90 -0.97 -5.67 -3.37
C ILE A 90 -1.78 -4.38 -3.27
N VAL A 91 -1.11 -3.24 -3.41
CA VAL A 91 -1.75 -1.92 -3.49
C VAL A 91 -2.04 -1.59 -4.94
N VAL A 92 -3.30 -1.26 -5.23
CA VAL A 92 -3.80 -0.85 -6.54
C VAL A 92 -4.21 0.61 -6.47
N ARG A 93 -3.74 1.41 -7.44
CA ARG A 93 -4.24 2.76 -7.67
C ARG A 93 -5.28 2.74 -8.78
N THR A 94 -6.50 3.14 -8.50
CA THR A 94 -7.59 3.20 -9.48
C THR A 94 -7.82 4.64 -9.96
N ASP A 95 -8.60 4.80 -11.02
CA ASP A 95 -9.05 6.11 -11.51
C ASP A 95 -10.36 6.58 -10.86
N ASP A 96 -10.92 5.80 -9.92
CA ASP A 96 -12.12 6.16 -9.17
C ASP A 96 -11.77 7.15 -8.07
N ALA A 97 -12.44 8.31 -8.07
CA ALA A 97 -12.11 9.41 -7.16
C ALA A 97 -12.33 9.07 -5.68
N GLU A 98 -13.32 8.22 -5.37
CA GLU A 98 -13.63 7.81 -3.99
C GLU A 98 -12.74 6.64 -3.54
N ASN A 99 -12.27 5.82 -4.50
CA ASN A 99 -11.55 4.58 -4.26
C ASN A 99 -10.19 4.55 -4.97
N GLU A 100 -9.47 5.68 -4.94
CA GLU A 100 -8.19 5.83 -5.62
C GLU A 100 -7.16 4.79 -5.13
N TRP A 101 -7.16 4.44 -3.84
CA TRP A 101 -6.18 3.51 -3.25
C TRP A 101 -6.88 2.32 -2.60
N LEU A 102 -6.69 1.13 -3.19
CA LEU A 102 -7.29 -0.12 -2.72
C LEU A 102 -6.25 -1.22 -2.54
N GLU A 103 -6.57 -2.19 -1.69
CA GLU A 103 -5.93 -3.49 -1.75
C GLU A 103 -6.50 -4.31 -2.94
N ALA A 104 -5.72 -5.20 -3.52
CA ALA A 104 -6.09 -5.92 -4.74
C ALA A 104 -7.41 -6.72 -4.64
N ARG A 105 -7.74 -7.32 -3.49
CA ARG A 105 -9.01 -8.03 -3.28
C ARG A 105 -10.17 -7.04 -3.13
N GLU A 106 -9.96 -5.89 -2.49
CA GLU A 106 -10.93 -4.79 -2.45
C GLU A 106 -11.24 -4.28 -3.88
N ALA A 107 -10.21 -4.04 -4.70
CA ALA A 107 -10.37 -3.63 -6.10
C ALA A 107 -11.18 -4.67 -6.91
N VAL A 108 -10.92 -5.96 -6.71
CA VAL A 108 -11.68 -7.04 -7.36
C VAL A 108 -13.14 -7.06 -6.91
N GLN A 109 -13.41 -6.85 -5.61
CA GLN A 109 -14.76 -6.79 -5.06
C GLN A 109 -15.55 -5.61 -5.63
N MET A 110 -14.89 -4.46 -5.78
CA MET A 110 -15.48 -3.23 -6.33
C MET A 110 -15.52 -3.20 -7.86
N LYS A 111 -14.97 -4.22 -8.52
CA LYS A 111 -14.86 -4.33 -9.99
C LYS A 111 -14.04 -3.20 -10.62
N LEU A 112 -13.04 -2.70 -9.90
CA LEU A 112 -12.15 -1.63 -10.36
C LEU A 112 -10.84 -2.22 -10.89
N SER A 113 -10.44 -1.78 -12.08
CA SER A 113 -9.10 -1.97 -12.63
C SER A 113 -8.17 -0.85 -12.19
N GLY A 114 -6.88 -1.00 -12.41
CA GLY A 114 -5.95 0.08 -12.09
C GLY A 114 -4.49 -0.29 -12.22
N GLU A 115 -3.67 0.60 -11.67
CA GLU A 115 -2.24 0.45 -11.62
C GLU A 115 -1.80 -0.35 -10.39
N VAL A 116 -1.00 -1.39 -10.61
CA VAL A 116 -0.49 -2.24 -9.53
C VAL A 116 0.81 -1.65 -8.98
N ILE A 117 0.74 -0.99 -7.83
CA ILE A 117 1.81 -0.12 -7.33
C ILE A 117 2.91 -0.90 -6.63
N CYS A 118 2.57 -1.66 -5.59
CA CYS A 118 3.55 -2.39 -4.79
C CYS A 118 2.90 -3.60 -4.11
N ARG A 119 3.74 -4.49 -3.60
CA ARG A 119 3.35 -5.60 -2.72
C ARG A 119 4.00 -5.44 -1.35
N ALA A 120 3.33 -5.95 -0.32
CA ALA A 120 3.83 -5.99 1.04
C ALA A 120 3.55 -7.34 1.70
N GLN A 121 4.48 -7.79 2.54
CA GLN A 121 4.46 -9.03 3.32
C GLN A 121 5.04 -8.78 4.71
#